data_AF-A0A661PTZ1-F1
#
_entry.id   AF-A0A661PTZ1-F1
#
_cell.length_a   1.000
_cell.length_b   1.000
_cell.length_c   1.000
_cell.angle_alpha   90.00
_cell.angle_beta   90.00
_cell.angle_gamma   90.00
#
_symmetry.space_group_name_H-M   'P 1'
#
loop_
_entity.id
_entity.type
_entity.pdbx_description
1 polymer ?
#
loop_
_entity_poly.entity_id
_entity_poly.type
_entity_poly.pdbx_seq_one_letter_code
_entity_poly.pdbx_strand_id
1 'polypeptide(L)'
;MLFTDLFLLRDTPYRFASENSRSPMWMPFMLISMGSLYGILLAFFQKTVGGQIHGYALEQISNTILVGGNIVAGVLIALFFHGGTTLLLWLMARGVGGPGQLALLYRASAFLLPLTFPALPYLAAKSILPEGDLNQVLPYSWLYAPLAVYSLISLTVGLFHMFRVTQQVTQLRCAMAVFLLFFFSVGVLMI
;
A
#
# COMPACT_ATOMS: atom_id res chain seq x y z
N MET A 1 13.53 -13.22 9.98
CA MET A 1 14.61 -12.49 9.27
C MET A 1 14.09 -11.67 8.10
N LEU A 2 13.34 -12.24 7.14
CA LEU A 2 12.92 -11.50 5.92
C LEU A 2 12.09 -10.22 6.19
N PHE A 3 11.11 -10.26 7.08
CA PHE A 3 10.34 -9.06 7.47
C PHE A 3 11.19 -8.04 8.21
N THR A 4 12.08 -8.48 9.10
CA THR A 4 13.02 -7.59 9.78
C THR A 4 13.91 -6.87 8.78
N ASP A 5 14.48 -7.60 7.82
CA ASP A 5 15.30 -7.03 6.75
C ASP A 5 14.51 -6.05 5.86
N LEU A 6 13.21 -6.29 5.66
CA LEU A 6 12.34 -5.38 4.94
C LEU A 6 12.17 -4.04 5.67
N PHE A 7 11.86 -4.06 6.97
CA PHE A 7 11.75 -2.83 7.77
C PHE A 7 13.10 -2.14 8.00
N LEU A 8 14.20 -2.89 7.90
CA LEU A 8 15.57 -2.34 7.84
C LEU A 8 15.97 -1.89 6.43
N LEU A 9 15.06 -1.94 5.44
CA LEU A 9 15.24 -1.49 4.07
C LEU A 9 16.44 -2.16 3.35
N ARG A 10 16.71 -3.42 3.67
CA ARG A 10 17.79 -4.20 3.05
C ARG A 10 17.33 -4.83 1.73
N ASP A 11 18.29 -5.23 0.90
CA ASP A 11 18.02 -5.84 -0.41
C ASP A 11 17.47 -7.27 -0.34
N THR A 12 17.69 -7.97 0.78
CA THR A 12 17.37 -9.41 0.96
C THR A 12 15.93 -9.78 0.58
N PRO A 13 14.88 -9.05 1.01
CA PRO A 13 13.49 -9.38 0.67
C PRO A 13 13.21 -9.26 -0.82
N TYR A 14 13.82 -8.29 -1.51
CA TYR A 14 13.61 -8.08 -2.95
C TYR A 14 14.34 -9.16 -3.77
N ARG A 15 15.53 -9.58 -3.33
CA ARG A 15 16.24 -10.72 -3.92
C ARG A 15 15.47 -12.02 -3.74
N PHE A 16 14.93 -12.25 -2.53
CA PHE A 16 14.05 -13.39 -2.29
C PHE A 16 12.82 -13.36 -3.22
N ALA A 17 12.21 -12.18 -3.39
CA ALA A 17 11.06 -12.02 -4.28
C ALA A 17 11.39 -12.36 -5.74
N SER A 18 12.60 -12.01 -6.22
CA SER A 18 13.03 -12.27 -7.60
C SER A 18 13.57 -13.67 -7.84
N GLU A 19 14.30 -14.25 -6.89
CA GLU A 19 15.10 -15.46 -7.11
C GLU A 19 14.43 -16.72 -6.55
N ASN A 20 13.57 -16.60 -5.53
CA ASN A 20 13.00 -17.77 -4.85
C ASN A 20 11.72 -18.27 -5.55
N SER A 21 11.67 -19.56 -5.87
CA SER A 21 10.50 -20.20 -6.50
C SER A 21 9.23 -20.17 -5.62
N ARG A 22 9.38 -20.00 -4.31
CA ARG A 22 8.27 -19.89 -3.36
C ARG A 22 7.71 -18.47 -3.23
N SER A 23 8.39 -17.45 -3.76
CA SER A 23 7.94 -16.06 -3.64
C SER A 23 6.51 -15.78 -4.15
N PRO A 24 6.02 -16.44 -5.24
CA PRO A 24 4.65 -16.22 -5.71
C PRO A 24 3.58 -16.64 -4.70
N MET A 25 3.87 -17.60 -3.82
CA MET A 25 2.91 -18.03 -2.79
C MET A 25 2.75 -16.99 -1.67
N TRP A 26 3.75 -16.12 -1.46
CA TRP A 26 3.70 -15.08 -0.43
C TRP A 26 2.91 -13.85 -0.89
N MET A 27 2.79 -13.60 -2.19
CA MET A 27 2.11 -12.39 -2.67
C MET A 27 0.62 -12.35 -2.32
N PRO A 28 -0.17 -13.43 -2.56
CA PRO A 28 -1.57 -13.44 -2.13
C PRO A 28 -1.69 -13.20 -0.63
N PHE A 29 -0.79 -13.77 0.18
CA PHE A 29 -0.79 -13.55 1.62
C PHE A 29 -0.58 -12.07 1.97
N MET A 30 0.40 -11.38 1.35
CA MET A 30 0.62 -9.95 1.58
C MET A 30 -0.57 -9.09 1.16
N LEU A 31 -1.15 -9.38 -0.01
CA LEU A 31 -2.28 -8.65 -0.57
C LEU A 31 -3.55 -8.84 0.26
N ILE A 32 -3.88 -10.09 0.61
CA ILE A 32 -5.03 -10.42 1.43
C ILE A 32 -4.87 -9.83 2.82
N SER A 33 -3.69 -9.96 3.43
CA SER A 33 -3.44 -9.41 4.77
C SER A 33 -3.54 -7.89 4.78
N MET A 34 -2.91 -7.20 3.82
CA MET A 34 -2.97 -5.75 3.70
C MET A 34 -4.40 -5.24 3.49
N GLY A 35 -5.11 -5.84 2.53
CA GLY A 35 -6.50 -5.48 2.24
C GLY A 35 -7.45 -5.76 3.40
N SER A 36 -7.28 -6.90 4.08
CA SER A 36 -8.08 -7.25 5.25
C SER A 36 -7.83 -6.30 6.41
N LEU A 37 -6.57 -5.95 6.69
CA LEU A 37 -6.21 -5.00 7.74
C LEU A 37 -6.79 -3.61 7.46
N TYR A 38 -6.68 -3.12 6.22
CA TYR A 38 -7.33 -1.87 5.81
C TYR A 38 -8.85 -1.93 6.00
N GLY A 39 -9.50 -3.00 5.54
CA GLY A 39 -10.95 -3.18 5.66
C GLY A 39 -11.43 -3.25 7.12
N ILE A 40 -10.73 -3.99 7.98
CA ILE A 40 -11.03 -4.06 9.42
C ILE A 40 -10.93 -2.67 10.04
N LEU A 41 -9.86 -1.94 9.73
CA LEU A 41 -9.63 -0.60 10.28
C LEU A 41 -10.69 0.40 9.81
N LEU A 42 -11.04 0.36 8.52
CA LEU A 42 -12.08 1.20 7.96
C LEU A 42 -13.45 0.91 8.60
N ALA A 43 -13.82 -0.37 8.75
CA ALA A 43 -15.06 -0.76 9.42
C ALA A 43 -15.10 -0.30 10.88
N PHE A 44 -13.98 -0.41 11.58
CA PHE A 44 -13.85 0.05 12.97
C PHE A 44 -14.04 1.57 13.04
N PHE A 45 -13.38 2.35 12.19
CA PHE A 45 -13.53 3.80 12.20
C PHE A 45 -14.92 4.26 11.76
N GLN A 46 -15.53 3.61 10.75
CA GLN A 46 -16.93 3.85 10.38
C GLN A 46 -17.85 3.64 11.58
N LYS A 47 -17.65 2.56 12.34
CA LYS A 47 -18.46 2.28 13.53
C LYS A 47 -18.27 3.31 14.64
N THR A 48 -17.05 3.78 14.84
CA THR A 48 -16.72 4.79 15.85
C THR A 48 -17.26 6.17 15.49
N VAL A 49 -17.18 6.55 14.21
CA VAL A 49 -17.67 7.85 13.73
C VAL A 49 -19.20 7.87 13.60
N GLY A 50 -19.81 6.73 13.29
CA GLY A 50 -21.24 6.64 13.01
C GLY A 50 -21.59 7.23 11.63
N GLY A 51 -22.86 7.60 11.46
CA GLY A 51 -23.39 8.16 10.21
C GLY A 51 -24.06 7.13 9.31
N GLN A 52 -24.03 7.36 7.99
CA GLN A 52 -24.74 6.55 7.01
C GLN A 52 -23.83 6.05 5.87
N ILE A 53 -24.07 4.82 5.41
CA ILE A 53 -23.52 4.29 4.16
C ILE A 53 -24.67 4.18 3.15
N HIS A 54 -24.61 4.95 2.07
CA HIS A 54 -25.63 4.95 1.00
C HIS A 54 -27.08 5.06 1.51
N GLY A 55 -27.30 5.91 2.53
CA GLY A 55 -28.62 6.15 3.14
C GLY A 55 -29.02 5.16 4.23
N TYR A 56 -28.20 4.14 4.53
CA TYR A 56 -28.41 3.23 5.66
C TYR A 56 -27.59 3.66 6.86
N ALA A 57 -28.23 3.84 8.00
CA ALA A 57 -27.54 4.14 9.25
C ALA A 57 -26.61 2.98 9.66
N LEU A 58 -25.36 3.29 9.97
CA LEU A 58 -24.33 2.31 10.38
C LEU A 58 -24.70 1.51 11.63
N GLU A 59 -25.58 2.04 12.46
CA GLU A 59 -26.12 1.37 13.64
C GLU A 59 -27.03 0.18 13.29
N GLN A 60 -27.71 0.25 12.14
CA GLN A 60 -28.63 -0.79 11.66
C GLN A 60 -27.91 -1.93 10.93
N ILE A 61 -26.65 -1.71 10.51
CA ILE A 61 -25.85 -2.71 9.84
C ILE A 61 -25.18 -3.60 10.89
N SER A 62 -25.40 -4.92 10.79
CA SER A 62 -24.74 -5.87 11.69
C SER A 62 -23.21 -5.79 11.55
N ASN A 63 -22.50 -5.92 12.68
CA ASN A 63 -21.03 -5.81 12.70
C ASN A 63 -20.36 -6.84 11.77
N THR A 64 -20.91 -8.05 11.67
CA THR A 64 -20.38 -9.10 10.78
C THR A 64 -20.47 -8.69 9.31
N ILE A 65 -21.59 -8.09 8.90
CA ILE A 65 -21.78 -7.61 7.52
C ILE A 65 -20.85 -6.41 7.25
N LEU A 66 -20.78 -5.46 8.19
CA LEU A 66 -19.95 -4.27 8.03
C LEU A 66 -18.46 -4.62 7.91
N VAL A 67 -17.95 -5.45 8.83
CA VAL A 67 -16.54 -5.87 8.83
C VAL A 67 -16.25 -6.79 7.64
N GLY A 68 -17.09 -7.78 7.39
CA GLY A 68 -16.92 -8.72 6.27
C GLY A 68 -16.92 -8.01 4.91
N GLY A 69 -17.88 -7.09 4.69
CA GLY A 69 -17.97 -6.29 3.47
C GLY A 69 -16.72 -5.42 3.26
N ASN A 70 -16.26 -4.72 4.31
CA ASN A 70 -15.06 -3.91 4.22
C ASN A 70 -13.78 -4.74 4.03
N ILE A 71 -13.67 -5.94 4.62
CA ILE A 71 -12.55 -6.86 4.35
C ILE A 71 -12.52 -7.23 2.86
N VAL A 72 -13.65 -7.66 2.29
CA VAL A 72 -13.72 -8.02 0.87
C VAL A 72 -13.37 -6.83 -0.01
N ALA A 73 -13.95 -5.66 0.27
CA ALA A 73 -13.64 -4.42 -0.45
C ALA A 73 -12.16 -4.06 -0.35
N GLY A 74 -11.57 -4.13 0.86
CA GLY A 74 -10.18 -3.84 1.10
C GLY A 74 -9.22 -4.79 0.37
N VAL A 75 -9.54 -6.08 0.30
CA VAL A 75 -8.77 -7.05 -0.52
C VAL A 75 -8.86 -6.70 -2.00
N LEU A 76 -10.04 -6.37 -2.52
CA LEU A 76 -10.20 -5.95 -3.92
C LEU A 76 -9.41 -4.67 -4.21
N ILE A 77 -9.48 -3.67 -3.34
CA ILE A 77 -8.70 -2.44 -3.44
C ILE A 77 -7.21 -2.76 -3.48
N ALA A 78 -6.71 -3.61 -2.57
CA ALA A 78 -5.31 -4.01 -2.54
C ALA A 78 -4.88 -4.70 -3.84
N LEU A 79 -5.72 -5.57 -4.43
CA LEU A 79 -5.44 -6.23 -5.71
C LEU A 79 -5.36 -5.24 -6.88
N PHE A 80 -6.36 -4.36 -7.02
CA PHE A 80 -6.40 -3.38 -8.10
C PHE A 80 -5.28 -2.35 -7.96
N PHE A 81 -5.07 -1.84 -6.76
CA PHE A 81 -4.00 -0.90 -6.47
C PHE A 81 -2.63 -1.52 -6.77
N HIS A 82 -2.36 -2.72 -6.28
CA HIS A 82 -1.10 -3.43 -6.55
C HIS A 82 -0.87 -3.69 -8.04
N GLY A 83 -1.92 -4.11 -8.76
CA GLY A 83 -1.87 -4.28 -10.21
C GLY A 83 -1.53 -2.98 -10.94
N GLY A 84 -2.27 -1.91 -10.62
CA GLY A 84 -2.07 -0.58 -11.20
C GLY A 84 -0.68 0.00 -10.89
N THR A 85 -0.27 -0.02 -9.62
CA THR A 85 1.07 0.43 -9.20
C THR A 85 2.17 -0.38 -9.88
N THR A 86 2.00 -1.70 -10.02
CA THR A 86 2.99 -2.52 -10.73
C THR A 86 3.11 -2.13 -12.20
N LEU A 87 2.00 -1.83 -12.88
CA LEU A 87 2.04 -1.34 -14.26
C LEU A 87 2.79 0.00 -14.36
N LEU A 88 2.55 0.92 -13.42
CA LEU A 88 3.29 2.18 -13.35
C LEU A 88 4.79 1.94 -13.12
N LEU A 89 5.14 1.06 -12.17
CA LEU A 89 6.53 0.68 -11.91
C LEU A 89 7.20 0.10 -13.15
N TRP A 90 6.48 -0.74 -13.90
CA TRP A 90 6.96 -1.29 -15.16
C TRP A 90 7.18 -0.21 -16.21
N LEU A 91 6.24 0.74 -16.37
CA LEU A 91 6.41 1.88 -17.27
C LEU A 91 7.64 2.72 -16.89
N MET A 92 7.83 3.02 -15.60
CA MET A 92 9.01 3.75 -15.13
C MET A 92 10.30 2.96 -15.39
N ALA A 93 10.29 1.64 -15.16
CA ALA A 93 11.42 0.77 -15.47
C ALA A 93 11.80 0.83 -16.95
N ARG A 94 10.82 0.75 -17.85
CA ARG A 94 11.05 0.88 -19.29
C ARG A 94 11.52 2.29 -19.67
N GLY A 95 10.93 3.32 -19.06
CA GLY A 95 11.27 4.73 -19.30
C GLY A 95 12.72 5.09 -18.96
N VAL A 96 13.31 4.45 -17.94
CA VAL A 96 14.72 4.65 -17.58
C VAL A 96 15.68 3.66 -18.27
N GLY A 97 15.19 2.88 -19.25
CA GLY A 97 15.98 1.92 -20.00
C GLY A 97 16.33 0.63 -19.25
N GLY A 98 15.53 0.25 -18.24
CA GLY A 98 15.62 -1.04 -17.57
C GLY A 98 14.99 -2.18 -18.38
N PRO A 99 15.26 -3.44 -18.00
CA PRO A 99 14.75 -4.61 -18.71
C PRO A 99 13.22 -4.69 -18.68
N GLY A 100 12.56 -4.13 -17.66
CA GLY A 100 11.09 -4.09 -17.58
C GLY A 100 10.47 -5.47 -17.36
N GLN A 101 11.10 -6.26 -16.48
CA GLN A 101 10.64 -7.62 -16.16
C GLN A 101 9.38 -7.56 -15.28
N LEU A 102 8.21 -7.44 -15.92
CA LEU A 102 6.93 -7.20 -15.25
C LEU A 102 6.62 -8.25 -14.16
N ALA A 103 6.87 -9.54 -14.44
CA ALA A 103 6.62 -10.60 -13.46
C ALA A 103 7.49 -10.48 -12.20
N LEU A 104 8.76 -10.05 -12.34
CA LEU A 104 9.63 -9.80 -11.19
C LEU A 104 9.18 -8.56 -10.42
N LEU A 105 8.82 -7.49 -11.14
CA LEU A 105 8.31 -6.27 -10.51
C LEU A 105 7.02 -6.56 -9.73
N TYR A 106 6.08 -7.30 -10.31
CA TYR A 106 4.82 -7.69 -9.66
C TYR A 106 5.06 -8.45 -8.35
N ARG A 107 6.03 -9.38 -8.36
CA ARG A 107 6.44 -10.12 -7.16
C ARG A 107 7.08 -9.20 -6.12
N ALA A 108 8.09 -8.45 -6.54
CA ALA A 108 8.90 -7.65 -5.61
C ALA A 108 8.11 -6.47 -5.02
N SER A 109 7.20 -5.86 -5.77
CA SER A 109 6.34 -4.78 -5.25
C SER A 109 5.35 -5.29 -4.19
N ALA A 110 4.97 -6.57 -4.20
CA ALA A 110 4.10 -7.12 -3.15
C ALA A 110 4.83 -7.19 -1.79
N PHE A 111 6.16 -7.35 -1.81
CA PHE A 111 6.98 -7.29 -0.60
C PHE A 111 7.15 -5.87 -0.07
N LEU A 112 6.75 -4.83 -0.80
CA LEU A 112 6.73 -3.45 -0.30
C LEU A 112 5.45 -3.13 0.48
N LEU A 113 4.38 -3.91 0.33
CA LEU A 113 3.10 -3.67 1.01
C LEU A 113 3.24 -3.53 2.54
N PRO A 114 4.04 -4.35 3.25
CA PRO A 114 4.21 -4.18 4.69
C PRO A 114 4.78 -2.81 5.10
N LEU A 115 5.58 -2.17 4.24
CA LEU A 115 6.11 -0.82 4.51
C LEU A 115 5.01 0.26 4.49
N THR A 116 3.85 -0.07 3.92
CA THR A 116 2.68 0.83 3.87
C THR A 116 1.73 0.64 5.05
N PHE A 117 1.95 -0.36 5.91
CA PHE A 117 1.09 -0.63 7.08
C PHE A 117 0.89 0.58 7.98
N PRO A 118 1.93 1.38 8.31
CA PRO A 118 1.73 2.54 9.18
C PRO A 118 0.83 3.63 8.56
N ALA A 119 0.66 3.67 7.23
CA ALA A 119 -0.24 4.60 6.56
C ALA A 119 -1.72 4.20 6.63
N LEU A 120 -2.04 2.94 6.97
CA LEU A 120 -3.41 2.43 6.95
C LEU A 120 -4.40 3.27 7.77
N PRO A 121 -4.09 3.72 9.01
CA PRO A 121 -5.00 4.58 9.77
C PRO A 121 -5.31 5.89 9.06
N TYR A 122 -4.31 6.52 8.43
CA TYR A 122 -4.52 7.75 7.67
C TYR A 122 -5.45 7.53 6.47
N LEU A 123 -5.20 6.45 5.71
CA LEU A 123 -6.03 6.08 4.57
C LEU A 123 -7.47 5.78 5.00
N ALA A 124 -7.66 4.95 6.02
CA ALA A 124 -8.98 4.59 6.52
C ALA A 124 -9.75 5.83 7.02
N ALA A 125 -9.11 6.70 7.80
CA ALA A 125 -9.73 7.92 8.29
C ALA A 125 -10.16 8.86 7.15
N LYS A 126 -9.37 8.97 6.08
CA LYS A 126 -9.70 9.79 4.90
C LYS A 126 -10.75 9.17 3.98
N SER A 127 -11.01 7.87 4.08
CA SER A 127 -12.02 7.17 3.28
C SER A 127 -13.43 7.25 3.89
N ILE A 128 -13.57 7.78 5.10
CA ILE A 128 -14.86 7.94 5.77
C ILE A 128 -15.45 9.29 5.34
N LEU A 129 -16.74 9.30 5.00
CA LEU A 129 -17.51 10.52 4.80
C LEU A 129 -17.86 11.08 6.18
N PRO A 130 -17.25 12.18 6.66
CA PRO A 130 -17.44 12.61 8.03
C PRO A 130 -18.77 13.34 8.21
N GLU A 131 -19.49 12.98 9.27
CA GLU A 131 -20.49 13.84 9.94
C GLU A 131 -19.82 14.51 11.16
N GLY A 132 -18.76 15.30 10.96
CA GLY A 132 -18.08 16.03 12.05
C GLY A 132 -16.54 16.01 12.01
N ASP A 133 -15.91 16.53 13.07
CA ASP A 133 -14.45 16.57 13.20
C ASP A 133 -13.88 15.20 13.63
N LEU A 134 -13.35 14.46 12.66
CA LEU A 134 -12.74 13.13 12.87
C LEU A 134 -11.63 13.12 13.93
N ASN A 135 -10.93 14.25 14.14
CA ASN A 135 -9.82 14.31 15.09
C ASN A 135 -10.28 14.16 16.54
N GLN A 136 -11.53 14.50 16.84
CA GLN A 136 -12.12 14.41 18.18
C GLN A 136 -12.68 13.02 18.48
N VAL A 137 -12.95 12.22 17.44
CA VAL A 137 -13.64 10.93 17.55
C VAL A 137 -12.68 9.75 17.41
N LEU A 138 -11.67 9.86 16.53
CA LEU A 138 -10.75 8.76 16.28
C LEU A 138 -9.56 8.75 17.27
N PRO A 139 -9.21 7.59 17.84
CA PRO A 139 -8.15 7.48 18.83
C PRO A 139 -6.78 7.76 18.22
N TYR A 140 -6.00 8.64 18.84
CA TYR A 140 -4.65 9.00 18.38
C TYR A 140 -4.59 9.54 16.94
N SER A 141 -5.65 10.20 16.48
CA SER A 141 -5.77 10.81 15.14
C SER A 141 -4.55 11.64 14.72
N TRP A 142 -3.92 12.34 15.67
CA TRP A 142 -2.69 13.12 15.48
C TRP A 142 -1.47 12.30 15.01
N LEU A 143 -1.42 10.99 15.27
CA LEU A 143 -0.34 10.11 14.81
C LEU A 143 -0.47 9.67 13.35
N TYR A 144 -1.67 9.77 12.76
CA TYR A 144 -1.95 9.12 11.48
C TYR A 144 -1.13 9.75 10.34
N ALA A 145 -1.06 11.09 10.29
CA ALA A 145 -0.28 11.80 9.28
C ALA A 145 1.24 11.51 9.42
N PRO A 146 1.87 11.60 10.61
CA PRO A 146 3.25 11.17 10.81
C PRO A 146 3.55 9.75 10.32
N LEU A 147 2.67 8.78 10.64
CA LEU A 147 2.85 7.39 10.22
C LEU A 147 2.68 7.21 8.69
N ALA A 148 1.80 7.99 8.07
CA ALA A 148 1.68 8.02 6.61
C ALA A 148 2.94 8.58 5.94
N VAL A 149 3.51 9.66 6.48
CA VAL A 149 4.79 10.23 6.00
C VAL A 149 5.92 9.22 6.16
N TYR A 150 6.02 8.56 7.33
CA TYR A 150 7.00 7.50 7.54
C TYR A 150 6.88 6.38 6.50
N SER A 151 5.65 5.90 6.27
CA SER A 151 5.38 4.85 5.28
C SER A 151 5.76 5.30 3.86
N LEU A 152 5.47 6.54 3.49
CA LEU A 152 5.83 7.10 2.20
C LEU A 152 7.36 7.12 2.00
N ILE A 153 8.11 7.53 3.03
CA ILE A 153 9.57 7.53 3.00
C ILE A 153 10.09 6.10 2.88
N SER A 154 9.63 5.18 3.73
CA SER A 154 10.02 3.77 3.71
C SER A 154 9.70 3.10 2.37
N LEU A 155 8.52 3.36 1.81
CA LEU A 155 8.12 2.87 0.48
C LEU A 155 9.03 3.43 -0.62
N THR A 156 9.34 4.72 -0.58
CA THR A 156 10.23 5.37 -1.57
C THR A 156 11.62 4.76 -1.56
N VAL A 157 12.20 4.55 -0.37
CA VAL A 157 13.52 3.89 -0.23
C VAL A 157 13.42 2.43 -0.66
N GLY A 158 12.38 1.71 -0.23
CA GLY A 158 12.15 0.32 -0.62
C GLY A 158 12.02 0.14 -2.14
N LEU A 159 11.31 1.05 -2.81
CA LEU A 159 11.21 1.10 -4.27
C LEU A 159 12.57 1.26 -4.93
N PHE A 160 13.42 2.16 -4.42
CA PHE A 160 14.78 2.34 -4.94
C PHE A 160 15.60 1.05 -4.87
N HIS A 161 15.58 0.37 -3.72
CA HIS A 161 16.27 -0.91 -3.54
C HIS A 161 15.68 -2.02 -4.42
N MET A 162 14.36 -2.11 -4.51
CA MET A 162 13.68 -3.04 -5.42
C MET A 162 14.08 -2.80 -6.88
N PHE A 163 14.15 -1.55 -7.34
CA PHE A 163 14.61 -1.20 -8.69
C PHE A 163 16.06 -1.61 -8.93
N ARG A 164 16.94 -1.35 -7.97
CA ARG A 164 18.35 -1.78 -8.06
C ARG A 164 18.48 -3.29 -8.21
N VAL A 165 17.73 -4.06 -7.45
CA VAL A 165 17.76 -5.53 -7.49
C VAL A 165 17.15 -6.06 -8.79
N THR A 166 15.99 -5.54 -9.20
CA THR A 166 15.20 -6.13 -10.29
C THR A 166 15.55 -5.62 -11.69
N GLN A 167 16.01 -4.37 -11.81
CA GLN A 167 16.22 -3.74 -13.12
C GLN A 167 17.69 -3.67 -13.54
N GLN A 168 18.65 -3.92 -12.64
CA GLN A 168 20.09 -3.92 -12.97
C GLN A 168 20.59 -2.65 -13.70
N VAL A 169 19.94 -1.51 -13.45
CA VAL A 169 20.34 -0.20 -13.99
C VAL A 169 21.21 0.57 -12.99
N THR A 170 21.82 1.66 -13.43
CA THR A 170 22.62 2.53 -12.58
C THR A 170 21.80 3.14 -11.44
N GLN A 171 22.45 3.50 -10.33
CA GLN A 171 21.78 4.12 -9.19
C GLN A 171 21.00 5.39 -9.56
N LEU A 172 21.58 6.22 -10.44
CA LEU A 172 20.92 7.41 -10.96
C LEU A 172 19.60 7.06 -11.66
N ARG A 173 19.59 6.04 -12.53
CA ARG A 173 18.38 5.61 -13.23
C ARG A 173 17.32 5.03 -12.29
N CYS A 174 17.73 4.29 -11.25
CA CYS A 174 16.81 3.85 -10.20
C CYS A 174 16.17 5.05 -9.47
N ALA A 175 16.98 6.04 -9.08
CA ALA A 175 16.48 7.24 -8.44
C ALA A 175 15.51 8.02 -9.36
N MET A 176 15.84 8.15 -10.65
CA MET A 176 14.95 8.76 -11.64
C MET A 176 13.63 8.01 -11.76
N ALA A 177 13.63 6.67 -11.80
CA ALA A 177 12.40 5.89 -11.89
C ALA A 177 11.47 6.10 -10.68
N VAL A 178 12.05 6.11 -9.47
CA VAL A 178 11.31 6.38 -8.23
C VAL A 178 10.80 7.81 -8.19
N PHE A 179 11.63 8.77 -8.60
CA PHE A 179 11.26 10.18 -8.71
C PHE A 179 10.10 10.39 -9.69
N LEU A 180 10.16 9.78 -10.88
CA LEU A 180 9.08 9.86 -11.87
C LEU A 180 7.78 9.25 -11.35
N LEU A 181 7.84 8.12 -10.64
CA LEU A 181 6.66 7.53 -10.00
C LEU A 181 6.05 8.48 -8.96
N PHE A 182 6.89 9.10 -8.12
CA PHE A 182 6.45 10.05 -7.11
C PHE A 182 5.74 11.25 -7.76
N PHE A 183 6.36 11.90 -8.75
CA PHE A 183 5.78 13.05 -9.44
C PHE A 183 4.53 12.69 -10.24
N PHE A 184 4.48 11.52 -10.87
CA PHE A 184 3.27 11.02 -11.51
C PHE A 184 2.13 10.88 -10.50
N SER A 185 2.41 10.30 -9.32
CA SER A 185 1.41 10.11 -8.27
C SER A 185 0.90 11.45 -7.72
N VAL A 186 1.79 12.42 -7.52
CA VAL A 186 1.42 13.80 -7.13
C VAL A 186 0.58 14.46 -8.23
N GLY A 187 0.97 14.32 -9.49
CA GLY A 187 0.23 14.88 -10.63
C GLY A 187 -1.19 14.33 -10.72
N VAL A 188 -1.38 13.02 -10.55
CA VAL A 188 -2.70 12.40 -10.52
C VAL A 188 -3.56 12.91 -9.36
N LEU A 189 -2.98 13.20 -8.19
CA LEU A 189 -3.71 13.75 -7.05
C LEU A 189 -4.15 15.21 -7.24
N MET A 190 -3.51 15.95 -8.16
CA MET A 190 -3.78 17.37 -8.42
C MET A 190 -4.79 17.60 -9.54
N ILE A 191 -5.20 16.54 -10.25
CA ILE A 191 -6.23 16.56 -11.30
C ILE A 191 -7.59 16.24 -10.67
#